data_AF-A0A0C3F4H8-F1
#
_entry.id   AF-A0A0C3F4H8-F1
#
_cell.length_a   1.000
_cell.length_b   1.000
_cell.length_c   1.000
_cell.angle_alpha   90.00
_cell.angle_beta   90.00
_cell.angle_gamma   90.00
#
_symmetry.space_group_name_H-M   'P 1'
#
loop_
_entity.id
_entity.type
_entity.pdbx_description
1 polymer ?
#
loop_
_entity_poly.entity_id
_entity_poly.type
_entity_poly.pdbx_seq_one_letter_code
_entity_poly.pdbx_strand_id
1 'polypeptide(L)'
;TAVNVNGIHTITLQFCGCVGAPHPHNQLLAASWFPASLDQPQTAFTFDVLDTFQLLNLQGKFSAFNFYYSLDHKTDNTGVHSVQVLILIID
;
A
#
# COMPACT_ATOMS: atom_id res chain seq x y z
N THR A 1 -5.11 2.60 3.75
CA THR A 1 -3.82 1.97 4.14
C THR A 1 -2.86 1.96 2.97
N ALA A 2 -1.60 2.31 3.19
CA ALA A 2 -0.53 2.15 2.22
C ALA A 2 0.49 1.13 2.73
N VAL A 3 0.88 0.21 1.86
CA VAL A 3 1.86 -0.83 2.17
C VAL A 3 3.15 -0.55 1.40
N ASN A 4 4.24 -0.49 2.14
CA ASN A 4 5.59 -0.20 1.65
C ASN A 4 6.56 -1.26 2.21
N VAL A 5 7.72 -1.43 1.56
CA VAL A 5 8.82 -2.28 2.06
C VAL A 5 9.27 -1.94 3.48
N ASN A 6 9.04 -0.70 3.94
CA ASN A 6 9.36 -0.29 5.30
C ASN A 6 8.27 -0.64 6.34
N GLY A 7 7.07 -1.01 5.91
CA GLY A 7 5.94 -1.33 6.79
C GLY A 7 4.58 -0.95 6.20
N ILE A 8 3.56 -1.06 7.03
CA ILE A 8 2.16 -0.76 6.76
C ILE A 8 1.86 0.59 7.41
N HIS A 9 1.26 1.50 6.66
CA HIS A 9 0.95 2.85 7.10
C HIS A 9 -0.54 3.10 6.96
N THR A 10 -1.16 3.62 8.00
CA THR A 10 -2.52 4.15 7.89
C THR A 10 -2.39 5.49 7.20
N ILE A 11 -3.19 5.72 6.18
CA ILE A 11 -3.14 6.99 5.48
C ILE A 11 -4.52 7.48 5.14
N THR A 12 -4.67 8.79 5.12
CA THR A 12 -5.84 9.46 4.54
C THR A 12 -5.49 9.87 3.13
N LEU A 13 -6.24 9.35 2.17
CA LEU A 13 -6.12 9.68 0.76
C LEU A 13 -7.20 10.68 0.37
N GLN A 14 -6.79 11.75 -0.29
CA GLN A 14 -7.70 12.68 -0.93
C GLN A 14 -7.52 12.58 -2.45
N PHE A 15 -8.58 12.17 -3.13
CA PHE A 15 -8.62 12.11 -4.59
C PHE A 15 -9.05 13.45 -5.17
N CYS A 16 -8.46 13.80 -6.31
CA CYS A 16 -8.86 14.95 -7.09
C CYS A 16 -10.30 14.76 -7.62
N GLY A 17 -11.16 15.73 -7.35
CA GLY A 17 -12.57 15.76 -7.75
C GLY A 17 -12.87 16.76 -8.87
N CYS A 18 -11.85 17.23 -9.59
CA CYS A 18 -12.02 18.19 -10.68
C CYS A 18 -12.85 17.62 -11.85
N VAL A 19 -13.46 18.50 -12.66
CA VAL A 19 -14.16 18.09 -13.88
C VAL A 19 -13.17 17.40 -14.82
N GLY A 20 -13.45 16.15 -15.17
CA GLY A 20 -12.55 15.32 -15.99
C GLY A 20 -11.46 14.59 -15.21
N ALA A 21 -11.48 14.62 -13.87
CA ALA A 21 -10.53 13.87 -13.06
C ALA A 21 -10.61 12.36 -13.36
N PRO A 22 -9.47 11.65 -13.41
CA PRO A 22 -9.45 10.21 -13.60
C PRO A 22 -10.16 9.49 -12.45
N HIS A 23 -10.63 8.26 -12.70
CA HIS A 23 -11.16 7.40 -11.63
C HIS A 23 -10.11 7.21 -10.51
N PRO A 24 -10.49 7.07 -9.23
CA PRO A 24 -9.55 6.90 -8.10
C PRO A 24 -8.40 5.91 -8.31
N HIS A 25 -8.63 4.74 -8.92
CA HIS A 25 -7.56 3.79 -9.21
C HIS A 25 -6.52 4.34 -10.20
N ASN A 26 -6.93 5.14 -11.19
CA ASN A 26 -6.01 5.78 -12.13
C ASN A 26 -5.20 6.88 -11.46
N GLN A 27 -5.79 7.63 -10.52
CA GLN A 27 -5.06 8.60 -9.71
C GLN A 27 -4.00 7.92 -8.83
N LEU A 28 -4.32 6.76 -8.23
CA LEU A 28 -3.33 5.96 -7.49
C LEU A 28 -2.20 5.46 -8.39
N LEU A 29 -2.54 4.92 -9.56
CA LEU A 29 -1.54 4.42 -10.50
C LEU A 29 -0.62 5.54 -11.00
N ALA A 30 -1.16 6.75 -11.23
CA ALA A 30 -0.37 7.93 -11.55
C ALA A 30 0.60 8.31 -10.42
N ALA A 31 0.20 8.10 -9.16
CA ALA A 31 1.04 8.24 -7.97
C ALA A 31 1.97 7.03 -7.71
N SER A 32 2.12 6.12 -8.67
CA SER A 32 2.94 4.90 -8.54
C SER A 32 2.48 3.93 -7.44
N TRP A 33 1.18 3.94 -7.13
CA TRP A 33 0.58 3.06 -6.14
C TRP A 33 -0.44 2.13 -6.78
N PHE A 34 -0.31 0.85 -6.47
CA PHE A 34 -1.19 -0.19 -6.98
C PHE A 34 -2.35 -0.43 -5.99
N PRO A 35 -3.61 -0.23 -6.40
CA PRO A 35 -4.75 -0.44 -5.51
C PRO A 35 -5.00 -1.94 -5.26
N ALA A 36 -5.40 -2.27 -4.03
CA ALA A 36 -5.86 -3.63 -3.70
C ALA A 36 -7.23 -3.96 -4.34
N SER A 37 -8.04 -2.95 -4.63
CA SER A 37 -9.36 -3.05 -5.26
C SER A 37 -9.56 -1.87 -6.21
N LEU A 38 -10.10 -2.13 -7.41
CA LEU A 38 -10.32 -1.12 -8.44
C LEU A 38 -11.56 -0.24 -8.19
N ASP A 39 -12.57 -0.81 -7.52
CA ASP A 39 -13.85 -0.16 -7.26
C ASP A 39 -13.78 0.75 -6.04
N GLN A 40 -13.19 0.25 -4.95
CA GLN A 40 -13.04 0.97 -3.70
C GLN A 40 -11.68 0.67 -3.05
N PRO A 41 -10.63 1.41 -3.42
CA PRO A 41 -9.29 1.19 -2.90
C PRO A 41 -9.18 1.67 -1.44
N GLN A 42 -9.41 0.76 -0.48
CA GLN A 42 -9.11 1.01 0.94
C GLN A 42 -7.63 0.80 1.27
N THR A 43 -6.97 -0.05 0.48
CA THR A 43 -5.55 -0.39 0.61
C THR A 43 -4.86 -0.18 -0.73
N ALA A 44 -3.65 0.37 -0.70
CA ALA A 44 -2.77 0.49 -1.84
C ALA A 44 -1.36 -0.03 -1.49
N PHE A 45 -0.67 -0.56 -2.49
CA PHE A 45 0.68 -1.09 -2.39
C PHE A 45 1.60 -0.23 -3.24
N THR A 46 2.76 0.15 -2.70
CA THR A 46 3.82 0.76 -3.53
C THR A 46 4.37 -0.26 -4.52
N PHE A 47 4.83 0.16 -5.70
CA PHE A 47 5.48 -0.78 -6.63
C PHE A 47 6.70 -1.46 -6.00
N ASP A 48 7.49 -0.74 -5.20
CA ASP A 48 8.64 -1.30 -4.46
C ASP A 48 8.28 -2.54 -3.61
N VAL A 49 7.11 -2.51 -2.94
CA VAL A 49 6.69 -3.65 -2.11
C VAL A 49 6.23 -4.83 -2.95
N LEU A 50 5.63 -4.57 -4.12
CA LEU A 50 5.24 -5.60 -5.08
C LEU A 50 6.46 -6.25 -5.72
N ASP A 51 7.45 -5.46 -6.13
CA ASP A 51 8.71 -5.95 -6.71
C ASP A 51 9.49 -6.80 -5.70
N THR A 52 9.56 -6.33 -4.45
CA THR A 52 10.18 -7.08 -3.35
C THR A 52 9.46 -8.40 -3.10
N PHE A 53 8.13 -8.37 -3.06
CA PHE A 53 7.33 -9.59 -2.91
C PHE A 53 7.56 -10.56 -4.06
N GLN A 54 7.54 -10.08 -5.31
CA GLN A 54 7.76 -10.90 -6.49
C GLN A 54 9.13 -11.59 -6.45
N LEU A 55 10.19 -10.88 -6.11
CA LEU A 55 11.54 -11.46 -5.97
C LEU A 55 11.58 -12.56 -4.89
N LEU A 56 11.02 -12.30 -3.71
CA LEU A 56 10.99 -13.28 -2.61
C LEU A 56 10.10 -14.48 -2.93
N ASN A 57 8.96 -14.26 -3.58
CA ASN A 57 8.05 -15.32 -4.00
C ASN A 57 8.74 -16.24 -5.02
N LEU A 58 9.42 -15.66 -6.02
CA LEU A 58 10.11 -16.43 -7.05
C LEU A 58 11.33 -17.20 -6.52
N GLN A 59 12.13 -16.60 -5.63
CA GLN A 59 13.35 -17.23 -5.11
C GLN A 59 13.07 -18.23 -3.99
N GLY A 60 12.22 -17.86 -3.05
CA GLY A 60 12.02 -18.59 -1.79
C GLY A 60 10.66 -19.27 -1.63
N LYS A 61 9.74 -19.11 -2.59
CA LYS A 61 8.34 -19.56 -2.50
C LYS A 61 7.61 -18.98 -1.27
N PHE A 62 7.96 -17.77 -0.87
CA PHE A 62 7.26 -17.08 0.21
C PHE A 62 5.81 -16.81 -0.17
N SER A 63 4.88 -17.15 0.72
CA SER A 63 3.48 -16.78 0.53
C SER A 63 3.29 -15.28 0.76
N ALA A 64 2.29 -14.70 0.09
CA ALA A 64 1.88 -13.31 0.32
C ALA A 64 1.53 -13.06 1.79
N PHE A 65 0.92 -14.05 2.45
CA PHE A 65 0.57 -13.98 3.87
C PHE A 65 1.81 -13.81 4.76
N ASN A 66 2.84 -14.65 4.60
CA ASN A 66 4.06 -14.56 5.41
C ASN A 66 4.80 -13.24 5.17
N PHE A 67 4.83 -12.78 3.91
CA PHE A 67 5.43 -11.49 3.58
C PHE A 67 4.67 -10.32 4.20
N TYR A 68 3.34 -10.30 4.10
CA TYR A 68 2.51 -9.29 4.75
C TYR A 68 2.72 -9.27 6.28
N TYR A 69 2.73 -10.43 6.93
CA TYR A 69 2.95 -10.52 8.38
C TYR A 69 4.35 -10.04 8.79
N SER A 70 5.36 -10.25 7.94
CA SER A 70 6.69 -9.68 8.16
C SER A 70 6.68 -8.14 8.09
N LEU A 71 5.87 -7.54 7.20
CA LEU A 71 5.69 -6.09 7.14
C LEU A 71 4.90 -5.56 8.34
N ASP A 72 3.90 -6.31 8.80
CA ASP A 72 3.15 -6.00 10.02
C ASP A 72 4.07 -5.95 11.25
N HIS A 73 4.89 -6.98 11.45
CA HIS A 73 5.92 -7.02 12.51
C HIS A 73 6.99 -5.95 12.34
N LYS A 74 7.34 -5.61 11.09
CA LYS A 74 8.26 -4.50 10.81
C LYS A 74 7.66 -3.14 11.19
N THR A 75 6.34 -3.01 11.08
CA THR A 75 5.59 -1.80 11.45
C THR A 75 5.49 -1.67 12.96
N ASP A 76 5.09 -2.75 13.62
CA ASP A 76 5.05 -2.85 15.08
C ASP A 76 5.24 -4.30 15.51
N ASN A 77 6.45 -4.63 15.96
CA ASN A 77 6.77 -5.96 16.46
C ASN A 77 6.26 -6.21 17.89
N THR A 78 5.77 -5.16 18.58
CA THR A 78 5.30 -5.25 19.96
C THR A 78 3.80 -5.53 20.04
N GLY A 79 3.05 -5.18 18.98
CA GLY A 79 1.58 -5.22 18.95
C GLY A 79 0.91 -4.20 19.87
N VAL A 80 1.64 -3.16 20.30
CA VAL A 80 1.21 -2.15 21.27
C VAL A 80 0.89 -0.80 20.60
N HIS A 81 1.38 -0.57 19.38
CA HIS A 81 1.25 0.69 18.66
C HIS A 81 0.28 0.59 17.48
N SER A 82 -0.79 1.39 17.52
CA SER A 82 -1.67 1.59 16.38
C SER A 82 -0.91 2.33 15.26
N VAL A 83 -0.83 1.68 14.11
CA VAL A 83 -0.27 2.12 12.81
C VAL A 83 -0.24 3.64 12.62
N GLN A 84 0.93 4.19 12.25
CA GLN A 84 1.11 5.63 12.00
C GLN A 84 0.15 6.13 10.91
N VAL A 85 -0.46 7.30 11.16
CA VAL A 85 -1.38 7.97 10.23
C VAL A 85 -0.64 9.06 9.46
N LEU A 86 -0.51 8.92 8.14
CA LEU A 86 -0.02 9.96 7.24
C LEU A 86 -1.16 10.50 6.34
N ILE A 87 -1.26 11.81 6.15
CA ILE A 87 -2.19 12.37 5.16
C ILE A 87 -1.41 12.59 3.87
N LEU A 88 -1.88 12.00 2.78
CA LEU A 88 -1.30 12.18 1.45
C LEU A 88 -2.38 12.67 0.50
N ILE A 89 -2.15 13.86 -0.05
CA ILE A 89 -3.00 14.45 -1.09
C ILE A 89 -2.43 13.99 -2.43
N ILE A 90 -3.25 13.34 -3.25
CA ILE A 90 -2.90 12.97 -4.61
C ILE A 90 -3.49 14.07 -5.50
N ASP A 91 -2.68 15.11 -5.76
CA ASP A 91 -3.00 16.23 -6.65
C ASP A 91 -2.59 15.95 -8.10
#